data_AF-A0A0L7LRE0-F1
#
_entry.id   AF-A0A0L7LRE0-F1
#
_cell.length_a   1.000
_cell.length_b   1.000
_cell.length_c   1.000
_cell.angle_alpha   90.00
_cell.angle_beta   90.00
_cell.angle_gamma   90.00
#
_symmetry.space_group_name_H-M   'P 1'
#
loop_
_entity.id
_entity.type
_entity.pdbx_description
1 polymer ?
#
loop_
_entity_poly.entity_id
_entity_poly.type
_entity_poly.pdbx_seq_one_letter_code
_entity_poly.pdbx_strand_id
1 'polypeptide(L)'
;MPMPALRRPKVVLSHEKAQISLPRDKNYVIITLKGDRKLVVTEDSYNGILSMGGVYKCVFCDALLALQQAAKVQHISSLHHSRTLEKYPHVDEFSHHLIRKVSGYWSFYLIIV
;
A
#
# COMPACT_ATOMS: atom_id res chain seq x y z
N MET A 1 63.84 -4.41 -10.35
CA MET A 1 62.93 -5.01 -9.35
C MET A 1 61.50 -4.62 -9.73
N PRO A 2 60.55 -5.56 -9.85
CA PRO A 2 59.19 -5.23 -10.26
C PRO A 2 58.41 -4.61 -9.09
N MET A 3 57.77 -3.46 -9.33
CA MET A 3 56.96 -2.75 -8.34
C MET A 3 55.69 -3.53 -7.97
N PRO A 4 55.25 -3.52 -6.69
CA PRO A 4 53.98 -4.16 -6.32
C PRO A 4 52.79 -3.36 -6.86
N ALA A 5 51.79 -4.05 -7.40
CA ALA A 5 50.57 -3.42 -7.89
C ALA A 5 49.75 -2.85 -6.72
N LEU A 6 49.45 -1.54 -6.77
CA LEU A 6 48.56 -0.88 -5.83
C LEU A 6 47.11 -1.36 -6.05
N ARG A 7 46.48 -1.91 -4.99
CA ARG A 7 45.05 -2.28 -5.02
C ARG A 7 44.21 -1.02 -5.26
N ARG A 8 43.47 -0.98 -6.37
CA ARG A 8 42.39 0.00 -6.57
C ARG A 8 41.12 -0.52 -5.88
N PRO A 9 40.34 0.32 -5.17
CA PRO A 9 39.02 -0.08 -4.72
C PRO A 9 38.17 -0.48 -5.92
N LYS A 10 37.50 -1.63 -5.85
CA LYS A 10 36.46 -2.00 -6.82
C LYS A 10 35.40 -0.90 -6.77
N VAL A 11 35.25 -0.15 -7.86
CA VAL A 11 34.03 0.62 -8.11
C VAL A 11 32.93 -0.41 -8.20
N VAL A 12 32.19 -0.56 -7.11
CA VAL A 12 30.95 -1.34 -7.10
C VAL A 12 30.00 -0.52 -7.95
N LEU A 13 29.81 -0.94 -9.20
CA LEU A 13 28.59 -0.64 -9.95
C LEU A 13 27.46 -1.25 -9.13
N SER A 14 26.99 -0.50 -8.13
CA SER A 14 25.75 -0.79 -7.46
C SER A 14 24.69 -0.68 -8.54
N HIS A 15 24.17 -1.85 -8.90
CA HIS A 15 22.93 -2.04 -9.64
C HIS A 15 22.01 -0.86 -9.39
N GLU A 16 21.56 -0.27 -10.49
CA GLU A 16 20.43 0.65 -10.55
C GLU A 16 19.37 0.20 -9.54
N LYS A 17 19.40 0.78 -8.35
CA LYS A 17 18.18 1.03 -7.61
C LYS A 17 17.42 1.89 -8.58
N ALA A 18 16.50 1.27 -9.32
CA ALA A 18 15.43 1.94 -10.00
C ALA A 18 15.05 3.09 -9.09
N GLN A 19 15.33 4.30 -9.55
CA GLN A 19 14.79 5.49 -8.92
C GLN A 19 13.30 5.26 -8.99
N ILE A 20 12.75 4.72 -7.89
CA ILE A 20 11.32 4.74 -7.64
C ILE A 20 11.07 6.23 -7.53
N SER A 21 10.74 6.83 -8.67
CA SER A 21 10.16 8.14 -8.76
C SER A 21 9.05 8.15 -7.73
N LEU A 22 9.30 8.83 -6.60
CA LEU A 22 8.32 8.94 -5.53
C LEU A 22 7.03 9.45 -6.18
N PRO A 23 5.94 8.67 -6.16
CA PRO A 23 4.67 9.22 -6.62
C PRO A 23 4.29 10.32 -5.62
N ARG A 24 3.97 11.48 -6.20
CA ARG A 24 3.35 12.68 -5.60
C ARG A 24 2.51 12.36 -4.36
N ASP A 25 2.70 13.16 -3.32
CA ASP A 25 1.84 13.34 -2.14
C ASP A 25 1.08 12.08 -1.68
N LYS A 26 1.79 11.20 -0.97
CA LYS A 26 1.14 10.12 -0.22
C LYS A 26 0.49 10.71 1.02
N ASN A 27 -0.84 10.75 1.03
CA ASN A 27 -1.60 11.01 2.25
C ASN A 27 -1.47 9.83 3.20
N TYR A 28 -1.30 10.13 4.49
CA TYR A 28 -1.22 9.13 5.55
C TYR A 28 -2.39 9.27 6.51
N VAL A 29 -2.85 8.14 7.04
CA VAL A 29 -3.91 8.05 8.04
C VAL A 29 -3.32 7.42 9.30
N ILE A 30 -3.61 8.03 10.45
CA ILE A 30 -3.21 7.50 11.75
C ILE A 30 -4.38 6.68 12.29
N ILE A 31 -4.13 5.41 12.56
CA ILE A 31 -5.13 4.47 13.06
C ILE A 31 -4.75 4.09 14.48
N THR A 32 -5.65 4.33 15.42
CA THR A 32 -5.49 3.92 16.81
C THR A 32 -6.09 2.54 17.01
N LEU A 33 -5.24 1.56 17.25
CA LEU A 33 -5.61 0.17 17.56
C LEU A 33 -6.00 0.03 19.04
N LYS A 34 -6.67 -1.08 19.38
CA LYS A 34 -6.97 -1.42 20.77
C LYS A 34 -5.67 -1.53 21.58
N GLY A 35 -5.62 -0.84 22.72
CA GLY A 35 -4.43 -0.74 23.58
C GLY A 35 -3.46 0.40 23.22
N ASP A 36 -4.01 1.55 22.78
CA ASP A 36 -3.30 2.82 22.52
C ASP A 36 -2.14 2.79 21.53
N ARG A 37 -2.05 1.71 20.75
CA ARG A 37 -1.07 1.60 19.67
C ARG A 37 -1.53 2.40 18.46
N LYS A 38 -0.65 3.23 17.92
CA LYS A 38 -0.92 4.02 16.71
C LYS A 38 -0.16 3.40 15.55
N LEU A 39 -0.86 3.17 14.44
CA LEU A 39 -0.27 2.74 13.18
C LEU A 39 -0.46 3.85 12.15
N VAL A 40 0.59 4.15 11.39
CA VAL A 40 0.53 5.09 10.28
C VAL A 40 0.51 4.28 9.00
N VAL A 41 -0.58 4.40 8.23
CA VAL A 41 -0.75 3.71 6.95
C VAL A 41 -1.03 4.72 5.85
N THR A 42 -0.78 4.35 4.60
CA THR A 42 -1.18 5.23 3.49
C THR A 42 -2.71 5.22 3.34
N GLU A 43 -3.27 6.35 2.91
CA GLU A 43 -4.70 6.46 2.58
C GLU A 43 -5.12 5.41 1.54
N ASP A 44 -4.26 5.15 0.55
CA ASP A 44 -4.49 4.12 -0.46
C ASP A 44 -4.61 2.72 0.17
N SER A 45 -3.66 2.34 1.05
CA SER A 45 -3.70 1.04 1.75
C SER A 45 -4.96 0.91 2.61
N TYR A 46 -5.34 1.98 3.33
CA TYR A 46 -6.53 1.97 4.20
C TYR A 46 -7.84 1.79 3.42
N ASN A 47 -7.93 2.38 2.24
CA ASN A 47 -9.09 2.27 1.33
C ASN A 47 -8.99 1.06 0.38
N GLY A 48 -7.95 0.22 0.50
CA GLY A 48 -7.77 -0.99 -0.30
C GLY A 48 -7.49 -0.71 -1.78
N ILE A 49 -6.79 0.38 -2.08
CA ILE A 49 -6.34 0.74 -3.42
C ILE A 49 -4.93 0.20 -3.65
N LEU A 50 -4.78 -0.62 -4.69
CA LEU A 50 -3.50 -1.21 -5.10
C LEU A 50 -3.09 -0.65 -6.46
N SER A 51 -1.78 -0.48 -6.69
CA SER A 51 -1.25 -0.19 -8.02
C SER A 51 -0.89 -1.50 -8.72
N MET A 52 -1.46 -1.76 -9.89
CA MET A 52 -1.19 -2.96 -10.68
C MET A 52 -1.01 -2.58 -12.15
N GLY A 53 0.17 -2.82 -12.72
CA GLY A 53 0.37 -2.77 -14.18
C GLY A 53 -0.02 -1.47 -14.87
N GLY A 54 0.11 -0.32 -14.19
CA GLY A 54 -0.27 0.98 -14.75
C GLY A 54 -1.73 1.37 -14.57
N VAL A 55 -2.48 0.70 -13.70
CA VAL A 55 -3.81 1.12 -13.21
C VAL A 55 -3.87 1.01 -11.69
N TYR A 56 -4.85 1.69 -11.07
CA TYR A 56 -5.20 1.44 -9.68
C TYR A 56 -6.37 0.46 -9.61
N LYS A 57 -6.36 -0.46 -8.65
CA LYS A 57 -7.44 -1.42 -8.39
C LYS A 57 -7.94 -1.25 -6.96
N CYS A 58 -9.25 -1.09 -6.79
CA CYS A 58 -9.89 -1.21 -5.48
C CYS A 58 -10.24 -2.68 -5.22
N VAL A 59 -9.73 -3.24 -4.13
CA VAL A 59 -9.99 -4.64 -3.75
C VAL A 59 -11.43 -4.84 -3.26
N PHE A 60 -12.02 -3.84 -2.61
CA PHE A 60 -13.36 -3.96 -2.02
C PHE A 60 -14.48 -3.79 -3.06
N CYS A 61 -14.27 -2.88 -4.02
CA CYS A 61 -15.25 -2.59 -5.08
C CYS A 61 -15.01 -3.41 -6.36
N ASP A 62 -13.91 -4.18 -6.42
CA ASP A 62 -13.39 -4.83 -7.63
C ASP A 62 -13.33 -3.88 -8.86
N ALA A 63 -12.99 -2.61 -8.60
CA ALA A 63 -13.01 -1.55 -9.59
C ALA A 63 -11.59 -1.24 -10.10
N LEU A 64 -11.44 -1.07 -11.41
CA LEU A 64 -10.22 -0.55 -12.03
C LEU A 64 -10.36 0.95 -12.24
N LEU A 65 -9.32 1.69 -11.85
CA LEU A 65 -9.23 3.13 -11.88
C LEU A 65 -8.03 3.54 -12.75
N ALA A 66 -8.17 4.63 -13.48
CA ALA A 66 -7.06 5.21 -14.23
C ALA A 66 -5.91 5.57 -13.27
N LEU A 67 -4.66 5.57 -13.76
CA LEU A 67 -3.45 5.93 -13.00
C LEU A 67 -3.35 7.45 -12.76
N GLN A 68 -4.41 8.04 -12.22
CA GLN A 68 -4.55 9.45 -11.93
C GLN A 68 -4.99 9.61 -10.47
N GLN A 69 -4.36 10.54 -9.75
CA GLN A 69 -4.71 10.80 -8.34
C GLN A 69 -6.18 11.21 -8.18
N ALA A 70 -6.71 12.01 -9.10
CA ALA A 70 -8.11 12.42 -9.11
C ALA A 70 -9.08 11.24 -9.17
N ALA A 71 -8.75 10.20 -9.95
CA ALA A 71 -9.58 9.00 -10.06
C ALA A 71 -9.66 8.23 -8.73
N LYS A 72 -8.56 8.16 -7.97
CA LYS A 72 -8.56 7.57 -6.62
C LYS A 72 -9.43 8.36 -5.66
N VAL A 73 -9.22 9.68 -5.61
CA VAL A 73 -9.98 10.57 -4.70
C VAL A 73 -11.47 10.52 -5.00
N GLN A 74 -11.86 10.57 -6.28
CA GLN A 74 -13.26 10.45 -6.69
C GLN A 74 -13.87 9.08 -6.31
N HIS A 75 -13.10 8.00 -6.46
CA HIS A 75 -13.56 6.67 -6.07
C HIS A 75 -13.75 6.56 -4.54
N ILE A 76 -12.75 6.98 -3.76
CA ILE A 76 -12.76 6.91 -2.29
C ILE A 76 -13.91 7.75 -1.71
N SER A 77 -14.14 8.95 -2.26
CA SER A 77 -15.23 9.84 -1.85
C SER A 77 -16.62 9.40 -2.31
N SER A 78 -16.72 8.37 -3.16
CA SER A 78 -18.02 7.89 -3.63
C SER A 78 -18.80 7.19 -2.52
N LEU A 79 -20.11 7.43 -2.48
CA LEU A 79 -21.01 6.74 -1.54
C LEU A 79 -20.98 5.22 -1.70
N HIS A 80 -20.71 4.74 -2.92
CA HIS A 80 -20.59 3.33 -3.21
C HIS A 80 -19.38 2.71 -2.49
N HIS A 81 -18.23 3.37 -2.54
CA HIS A 81 -17.03 2.91 -1.85
C HIS A 81 -17.23 2.89 -0.33
N SER A 82 -17.75 3.98 0.24
CA SER A 82 -18.02 4.08 1.69
C SER A 82 -18.94 2.96 2.19
N ARG A 83 -20.09 2.75 1.54
CA ARG A 83 -21.03 1.67 1.87
C ARG A 83 -20.43 0.27 1.71
N THR A 84 -19.51 0.10 0.77
CA THR A 84 -18.83 -1.18 0.56
C THR A 84 -17.81 -1.42 1.67
N LEU A 85 -17.10 -0.37 2.10
CA LEU A 85 -16.16 -0.44 3.21
C LEU A 85 -16.84 -0.85 4.53
N GLU A 86 -18.04 -0.33 4.79
CA GLU A 86 -18.84 -0.69 5.98
C GLU A 86 -19.20 -2.18 6.03
N LYS A 87 -19.32 -2.85 4.88
CA LYS A 87 -19.58 -4.30 4.80
C LYS A 87 -18.34 -5.14 5.13
N TYR A 88 -17.16 -4.52 5.18
CA TYR A 88 -15.89 -5.17 5.45
C TYR A 88 -15.26 -4.61 6.73
N PRO A 89 -15.89 -4.84 7.90
CA PRO A 89 -15.35 -4.36 9.17
C PRO A 89 -13.99 -5.01 9.45
N HIS A 90 -13.19 -4.30 10.25
CA HIS A 90 -11.96 -4.85 10.78
C HIS A 90 -12.25 -6.02 11.71
N VAL A 91 -11.46 -7.08 11.61
CA VAL A 91 -11.60 -8.25 12.48
C VAL A 91 -10.88 -7.97 13.79
N ASP A 92 -11.66 -7.82 14.86
CA ASP A 92 -11.17 -7.48 16.20
C ASP A 92 -10.12 -8.45 16.75
N GLU A 93 -10.21 -9.73 16.38
CA GLU A 93 -9.31 -10.79 16.81
C GLU A 93 -7.87 -10.55 16.36
N PHE A 94 -7.68 -9.89 15.22
CA PHE A 94 -6.38 -9.55 14.68
C PHE A 94 -5.97 -8.13 15.05
N SER A 95 -6.34 -7.62 16.24
CA SER A 95 -6.07 -6.24 16.72
C SER A 95 -4.69 -5.63 16.41
N HIS A 96 -3.65 -6.43 16.19
CA HIS A 96 -2.29 -6.02 15.79
C HIS A 96 -2.10 -5.77 14.29
N HIS A 97 -2.98 -6.31 13.46
CA HIS A 97 -2.97 -6.24 12.01
C HIS A 97 -4.32 -5.71 11.55
N LEU A 98 -4.33 -4.63 10.77
CA LEU A 98 -5.56 -4.06 10.21
C LEU A 98 -6.13 -4.95 9.12
N ILE A 99 -6.71 -6.06 9.54
CA ILE A 99 -7.22 -7.11 8.68
C ILE A 99 -8.71 -6.87 8.48
N ARG A 100 -9.11 -6.72 7.22
CA ARG A 100 -10.52 -6.75 6.80
C ARG A 100 -10.82 -8.10 6.17
N LYS A 101 -11.97 -8.68 6.52
CA LYS A 101 -12.44 -9.96 5.97
C LYS A 101 -13.22 -9.69 4.68
N VAL A 102 -12.73 -10.15 3.53
CA VAL A 102 -13.47 -10.08 2.25
C VAL A 102 -14.21 -11.43 2.06
N SER A 103 -15.55 -11.43 1.91
CA SER A 103 -16.41 -12.64 1.88
C SER A 103 -16.78 -13.05 0.44
N GLY A 104 -17.03 -14.32 0.06
CA GLY A 104 -17.59 -15.39 0.90
C GLY A 104 -17.47 -16.86 0.44
N TYR A 105 -16.34 -17.28 -0.14
CA TYR A 105 -16.02 -18.72 -0.25
C TYR A 105 -14.60 -19.08 0.24
N TRP A 106 -13.69 -18.10 0.22
CA TRP A 106 -12.31 -18.23 0.67
C TRP A 106 -12.00 -17.01 1.52
N SER A 107 -11.53 -17.21 2.75
CA SER A 107 -11.20 -16.11 3.68
C SER A 107 -9.93 -15.39 3.20
N PHE A 108 -10.09 -14.40 2.33
CA PHE A 108 -9.00 -13.50 1.97
C PHE A 108 -8.91 -12.37 2.99
N TYR A 109 -7.71 -12.20 3.54
CA TYR A 109 -7.38 -11.16 4.51
C TYR A 109 -6.53 -10.11 3.81
N LEU A 110 -7.00 -8.86 3.74
CA LEU A 110 -6.17 -7.75 3.29
C LEU A 110 -5.36 -7.24 4.48
N ILE A 111 -4.04 -7.46 4.46
CA ILE A 111 -3.12 -6.87 5.45
C ILE A 111 -2.81 -5.44 5.00
N ILE A 112 -3.28 -4.45 5.74
CA ILE A 112 -2.88 -3.06 5.56
C ILE A 112 -1.52 -2.89 6.26
N VAL A 113 -0.43 -2.88 5.48
CA VAL A 113 0.95 -2.52 5.93
C VAL A 113 1.27 -1.10 5.47
#